data_AF-A6EL58-F1
#
_entry.id   AF-A6EL58-F1
#
_cell.length_a   1.000
_cell.length_b   1.000
_cell.length_c   1.000
_cell.angle_alpha   90.00
_cell.angle_beta   90.00
_cell.angle_gamma   90.00
#
_symmetry.space_group_name_H-M   'P 1'
#
loop_
_entity.id
_entity.type
_entity.pdbx_description
1 polymer ?
#
loop_
_entity_poly.entity_id
_entity_poly.type
_entity_poly.pdbx_seq_one_letter_code
_entity_poly.pdbx_strand_id
1 'polypeptide(L)' 'MSFRLFSILLLVTLFSSCKKDEERICATCTSDLTATFEVCREADGTASVNGENTETDYDTYISGLQETGASCAN' A
#
# COMPACT_ATOMS: atom_id res chain seq x y z
N MET A 1 22.22 -6.31 36.27
CA MET A 1 22.10 -5.97 34.84
C MET A 1 20.62 -5.95 34.51
N SER A 2 19.94 -4.82 34.66
CA SER A 2 19.73 -3.82 33.59
C SER A 2 19.35 -4.45 32.25
N PHE A 3 18.06 -4.49 31.94
CA PHE A 3 17.57 -4.00 30.66
C PHE A 3 16.08 -3.66 30.78
N ARG A 4 15.80 -2.44 31.26
CA ARG A 4 14.58 -1.74 30.90
C ARG A 4 14.59 -1.66 29.38
N LEU A 5 13.73 -2.39 28.66
CA LEU A 5 13.47 -2.24 27.21
C LEU A 5 12.59 -3.42 26.74
N PHE A 6 11.32 -3.47 27.15
CA PHE A 6 10.33 -4.29 26.42
C PHE A 6 8.98 -3.57 26.33
N SER A 7 9.02 -2.24 26.29
CA SER A 7 7.87 -1.36 26.05
C SER A 7 7.72 -0.94 24.58
N ILE A 8 8.33 -1.67 23.64
CA ILE A 8 8.29 -1.37 22.20
C ILE A 8 7.85 -2.62 21.40
N LEU A 9 6.92 -3.42 21.96
CA LEU A 9 6.34 -4.59 21.29
C LEU A 9 4.88 -4.36 20.91
N LEU A 10 4.53 -3.14 20.46
CA LEU A 10 3.14 -2.79 20.15
C LEU A 10 2.93 -2.05 18.82
N LEU A 11 3.92 -2.03 17.92
CA LEU A 11 3.81 -1.25 16.67
C LEU A 11 4.24 -1.99 15.39
N VAL A 12 4.18 -3.32 15.35
CA VAL A 12 4.57 -4.09 14.15
C VAL A 12 3.54 -5.13 13.71
N THR A 13 2.34 -5.16 14.31
CA THR A 13 1.28 -6.11 13.92
C THR A 13 0.35 -5.58 12.82
N LEU A 14 0.66 -4.45 12.18
CA LEU A 14 -0.17 -3.88 11.10
C LEU A 14 0.15 -4.43 9.70
N PHE A 15 1.13 -5.33 9.56
CA PHE A 15 1.48 -5.93 8.25
C PHE A 15 0.94 -7.36 8.05
N SER A 16 0.05 -7.83 8.93
CA SER A 16 -0.60 -9.14 8.78
C SER A 16 -1.80 -9.08 7.85
N SER A 17 -1.58 -8.72 6.58
CA SER A 17 -2.49 -9.08 5.50
C SER A 17 -1.74 -9.40 4.21
N CYS A 18 -0.69 -10.23 4.31
CA CYS A 18 -0.26 -11.02 3.16
C CYS A 18 -1.34 -12.06 2.84
N LYS A 19 -2.41 -11.64 2.18
CA LYS A 19 -3.28 -12.56 1.44
C LYS A 19 -2.47 -13.07 0.24
N LYS A 20 -2.01 -14.32 0.35
CA LYS A 20 -1.52 -15.12 -0.77
C LYS A 20 -2.72 -15.50 -1.63
N ASP A 21 -3.18 -14.64 -2.52
CA ASP A 21 -4.20 -15.02 -3.49
C ASP A 21 -3.89 -14.31 -4.82
N GLU A 22 -3.43 -15.13 -5.78
CA GLU A 22 -3.52 -14.94 -7.24
C GLU A 22 -3.07 -13.59 -7.81
N GLU A 23 -1.79 -13.47 -8.23
CA GLU A 23 -1.21 -12.41 -9.09
C GLU A 23 -1.76 -10.97 -8.94
N ARG A 24 -2.25 -10.60 -7.77
CA ARG A 24 -2.73 -9.25 -7.48
C ARG A 24 -1.50 -8.33 -7.48
N ILE A 25 -1.35 -7.56 -8.55
CA ILE A 25 -0.23 -6.62 -8.71
C ILE A 25 -0.51 -5.44 -7.78
N CYS A 26 0.24 -5.34 -6.69
CA CYS A 26 0.09 -4.25 -5.73
C CYS A 26 1.35 -3.38 -5.73
N ALA A 27 1.18 -2.07 -5.90
CA ALA A 27 2.23 -1.09 -5.72
C ALA A 27 2.05 -0.38 -4.37
N THR A 28 3.16 -0.23 -3.66
CA THR A 28 3.26 0.64 -2.50
C THR A 28 3.55 2.05 -2.97
N CYS A 29 2.63 2.99 -2.72
CA CYS A 29 2.74 4.39 -3.07
C CYS A 29 3.02 5.26 -1.84
N THR A 30 3.89 6.24 -1.98
CA THR A 30 4.22 7.21 -0.92
C THR A 30 4.42 8.60 -1.53
N SER A 31 4.09 9.65 -0.79
CA SER A 31 4.33 11.04 -1.21
C SER A 31 4.80 11.86 0.00
N ASP A 32 5.36 13.05 -0.24
CA ASP A 32 5.75 13.97 0.85
C ASP A 32 4.56 14.42 1.72
N LEU A 33 3.34 14.29 1.22
CA LEU A 33 2.11 14.79 1.84
C LEU A 33 1.24 13.68 2.43
N THR A 34 1.44 12.42 2.05
CA THR A 34 0.59 11.29 2.48
C THR A 34 1.41 10.15 3.06
N ALA A 35 0.84 9.50 4.08
CA ALA A 35 1.40 8.24 4.57
C ALA A 35 1.42 7.19 3.45
N THR A 36 2.39 6.29 3.50
CA THR A 36 2.49 5.18 2.55
C THR A 36 1.21 4.36 2.51
N PHE A 37 0.71 4.10 1.31
CA PHE A 37 -0.53 3.36 1.06
C PHE A 37 -0.33 2.33 -0.06
N GLU A 38 -1.17 1.29 -0.05
CA GLU A 38 -1.13 0.23 -1.05
C GLU A 38 -2.19 0.47 -2.12
N VAL A 39 -1.78 0.34 -3.39
CA VAL A 39 -2.64 0.37 -4.56
C VAL A 39 -2.55 -0.99 -5.24
N CYS A 40 -3.64 -1.73 -5.33
CA CYS A 40 -3.68 -3.03 -5.98
C CYS A 40 -4.48 -2.99 -7.27
N ARG A 41 -4.07 -3.79 -8.25
CA ARG A 41 -4.85 -4.07 -9.43
C ARG A 41 -5.86 -5.18 -9.11
N GLU A 42 -7.14 -4.85 -9.20
CA GLU A 42 -8.23 -5.80 -9.05
C GLU A 42 -8.40 -6.67 -10.32
N ALA A 43 -9.19 -7.75 -10.21
CA ALA A 43 -9.38 -8.71 -11.28
C ALA A 43 -10.02 -8.11 -12.55
N ASP A 44 -10.80 -7.05 -12.39
CA ASP A 44 -11.41 -6.28 -13.47
C ASP A 44 -10.47 -5.23 -14.09
N GLY A 45 -9.26 -5.06 -13.55
CA GLY A 45 -8.23 -4.13 -14.03
C GLY A 45 -8.25 -2.75 -13.37
N THR A 46 -9.20 -2.49 -12.47
CA THR A 46 -9.26 -1.25 -11.72
C THR A 46 -8.25 -1.22 -10.57
N ALA A 47 -7.88 -0.02 -10.12
CA ALA A 47 -7.12 0.18 -8.89
C ALA A 47 -8.05 0.07 -7.67
N SER A 48 -7.58 -0.63 -6.64
CA SER A 48 -8.09 -0.53 -5.29
C SER A 48 -7.05 0.10 -4.37
N VAL A 49 -7.47 0.95 -3.45
CA VAL A 49 -6.61 1.58 -2.44
C VAL A 49 -6.99 1.03 -1.08
N ASN A 50 -6.05 0.34 -0.41
CA ASN A 50 -6.34 -0.36 0.84
C ASN A 50 -7.57 -1.31 0.75
N GLY A 51 -7.82 -1.88 -0.44
CA GLY A 51 -8.95 -2.78 -0.70
C GLY A 51 -10.28 -2.08 -1.06
N GLU A 52 -10.31 -0.76 -1.18
CA GLU A 52 -11.46 -0.01 -1.70
C GLU A 52 -11.27 0.28 -3.19
N ASN A 53 -12.18 -0.18 -4.04
CA ASN A 53 -12.10 0.03 -5.48
C ASN A 53 -12.33 1.50 -5.84
N THR A 54 -11.44 2.06 -6.66
CA THR A 54 -11.47 3.46 -7.11
C THR A 54 -12.33 3.68 -8.35
N GLU A 55 -12.88 2.60 -8.94
CA GLU A 55 -13.56 2.56 -10.23
C GLU A 55 -12.71 3.09 -11.40
N THR A 56 -11.41 3.28 -11.16
CA THR A 56 -10.44 3.84 -12.09
C THR A 56 -9.47 2.75 -12.52
N ASP A 57 -9.08 2.73 -13.79
CA ASP A 57 -8.04 1.84 -14.31
C ASP A 57 -6.73 1.95 -13.50
N TYR A 58 -6.10 0.82 -13.23
CA TYR A 58 -4.90 0.77 -12.37
C TYR A 58 -3.74 1.62 -12.90
N ASP A 59 -3.44 1.52 -14.19
CA ASP A 59 -2.32 2.23 -14.81
C ASP A 59 -2.57 3.75 -14.81
N THR A 60 -3.81 4.14 -15.09
CA THR A 60 -4.27 5.54 -15.01
C THR A 60 -4.16 6.08 -13.59
N TYR A 61 -4.56 5.30 -12.58
CA TYR A 61 -4.50 5.69 -11.18
C TYR A 61 -3.05 5.88 -10.71
N ILE A 62 -2.16 4.91 -11.01
CA ILE A 62 -0.73 5.01 -10.68
C ILE A 62 -0.07 6.20 -11.38
N SER A 63 -0.36 6.40 -12.67
CA SER A 63 0.19 7.54 -13.43
C SER A 63 -0.24 8.87 -12.81
N GLY A 64 -1.52 9.03 -12.46
CA GLY A 64 -2.00 10.24 -11.81
C GLY A 64 -1.37 10.49 -10.43
N LEU A 65 -1.11 9.42 -9.68
CA LEU A 65 -0.35 9.52 -8.42
C LEU A 65 1.09 9.98 -8.68
N GLN A 66 1.76 9.43 -9.68
CA GLN A 66 3.13 9.84 -10.04
C GLN A 66 3.20 11.28 -10.56
N GLU A 67 2.23 11.72 -11.37
CA GLU A 67 2.13 13.11 -11.85
C GLU A 67 1.89 14.11 -10.72
N THR A 68 1.20 13.68 -9.66
CA THR A 68 1.00 14.48 -8.44
C THR A 68 2.17 14.39 -7.44
N GLY A 69 3.22 13.64 -7.79
CA GLY A 69 4.46 13.56 -7.02
C GLY A 69 4.58 12.35 -6.09
N ALA A 70 3.68 11.37 -6.17
CA ALA A 70 3.84 10.13 -5.43
C ALA A 70 4.87 9.19 -6.11
N SER A 71 5.68 8.50 -5.31
CA SER A 71 6.49 7.37 -5.76
C SER A 71 5.77 6.07 -5.47
N CYS A 72 5.51 5.28 -6.51
CA CYS A 72 4.91 3.96 -6.43
C CYS A 72 5.91 2.88 -6.84
N ALA A 73 6.06 1.84 -6.03
CA ALA A 73 6.95 0.69 -6.29
C ALA A 73 6.24 -0.63 -6.01
N ASN A 74 6.47 -1.64 -6.86
CA ASN A 74 5.96 -3.01 -6.73
C ASN A 74 7.04 -3.92 -6.14
#